data_AF-A0A1Q7BVN3-F1
#
_entry.id   AF-A0A1Q7BVN3-F1
#
_cell.length_a   1.000
_cell.length_b   1.000
_cell.length_c   1.000
_cell.angle_alpha   90.00
_cell.angle_beta   90.00
_cell.angle_gamma   90.00
#
_symmetry.space_group_name_H-M   'P 1'
#
loop_
_entity.id
_entity.type
_entity.pdbx_description
1 polymer ?
#
loop_
_entity_poly.entity_id
_entity_poly.type
_entity_poly.pdbx_seq_one_letter_code
_entity_poly.pdbx_strand_id
1 'polypeptide(L)'
;MPTRKTLEEFDFSFQPSVNERLVWELADLAFVKTNTNIVFLGPPGVGKTHLSICLCVKALEVGYQVLFTTLAHLATDLATAPHAAARRQRLRRYLTPQVLVVDEVGYTKLTEEQATQLFALVRDRYEHGSIILTSNTSFSEWGALLAMRCWPRPCWIACCITPRRFPSKARVTA
;
A
#
# COMPACT_ATOMS: atom_id res chain seq x y z
N MET A 1 3.41 7.03 -14.51
CA MET A 1 3.73 7.54 -13.17
C MET A 1 3.24 8.98 -13.05
N PRO A 2 2.74 9.41 -11.88
CA PRO A 2 2.58 10.84 -11.58
C PRO A 2 3.94 11.56 -11.54
N THR A 3 3.95 12.89 -11.52
CA THR A 3 5.13 13.77 -11.60
C THR A 3 6.32 13.26 -10.77
N ARG A 4 7.53 13.25 -11.35
CA ARG A 4 8.76 12.82 -10.68
C ARG A 4 9.00 13.71 -9.46
N LYS A 5 9.14 13.09 -8.29
CA LYS A 5 9.52 13.73 -7.03
C LYS A 5 10.65 12.93 -6.43
N THR A 6 11.62 13.61 -5.84
CA THR A 6 12.78 12.94 -5.22
C THR A 6 12.76 13.12 -3.72
N LEU A 7 13.44 12.22 -3.00
CA LEU A 7 13.39 12.25 -1.54
C LEU A 7 14.11 13.47 -0.96
N GLU A 8 15.07 14.00 -1.71
CA GLU A 8 15.85 15.20 -1.40
C GLU A 8 14.98 16.48 -1.43
N GLU A 9 13.85 16.45 -2.15
CA GLU A 9 12.87 17.55 -2.19
C GLU A 9 11.83 17.47 -1.05
N PHE A 10 11.86 16.40 -0.25
CA PHE A 10 10.89 16.21 0.83
C PHE A 10 11.33 16.96 2.09
N ASP A 11 10.54 17.96 2.48
CA ASP A 11 10.78 18.70 3.72
C ASP A 11 10.31 17.90 4.95
N PHE A 12 11.24 17.21 5.60
CA PHE A 12 10.98 16.48 6.85
C PHE A 12 10.65 17.41 8.03
N SER A 13 11.01 18.70 7.97
CA SER A 13 10.67 19.66 9.02
C SER A 13 9.18 19.98 9.05
N PHE A 14 8.50 19.88 7.89
CA PHE A 14 7.06 20.02 7.78
C PHE A 14 6.28 18.86 8.41
N GLN A 15 6.91 17.68 8.56
CA GLN A 15 6.29 16.50 9.15
C GLN A 15 7.21 15.79 10.17
N PRO A 16 7.34 16.32 11.39
CA PRO A 16 8.22 15.77 12.41
C PRO A 16 7.75 14.40 12.95
N SER A 17 6.54 13.96 12.62
CA SER A 17 6.04 12.63 13.02
C SER A 17 6.55 11.49 12.13
N VAL A 18 7.11 11.80 10.97
CA VAL A 18 7.75 10.81 10.08
C VAL A 18 9.18 10.59 10.56
N ASN A 19 9.53 9.33 10.80
CA ASN A 19 10.90 8.98 11.14
C ASN A 19 11.78 9.05 9.88
N GLU A 20 12.51 10.15 9.72
CA GLU A 20 13.40 10.40 8.59
C GLU A 20 14.38 9.23 8.34
N ARG A 21 14.97 8.67 9.40
CA ARG A 21 15.90 7.53 9.28
C ARG A 21 15.25 6.33 8.59
N LEU A 22 14.02 6.02 8.99
CA LEU A 22 13.27 4.91 8.43
C LEU A 22 12.92 5.16 6.95
N VAL A 23 12.65 6.42 6.57
CA VAL A 23 12.38 6.76 5.17
C VAL A 23 13.63 6.58 4.31
N TRP A 24 14.81 6.95 4.81
CA TRP A 24 16.08 6.68 4.14
C TRP A 24 16.40 5.18 4.06
N GLU A 25 16.13 4.41 5.12
CA GLU A 25 16.26 2.93 5.08
C GLU A 25 15.34 2.30 4.02
N LEU A 26 14.12 2.83 3.84
CA LEU A 26 13.24 2.40 2.75
C LEU A 26 13.78 2.80 1.38
N ALA A 27 14.52 3.91 1.28
CA ALA A 27 15.14 4.36 0.04
C ALA A 27 16.28 3.45 -0.43
N ASP A 28 16.85 2.63 0.46
CA ASP A 28 17.79 1.55 0.09
C ASP A 28 17.11 0.37 -0.61
N LEU A 29 15.78 0.39 -0.73
CA LEU A 29 14.96 -0.61 -1.43
C LEU A 29 15.10 -2.04 -0.90
N ALA A 30 15.59 -2.22 0.34
CA ALA A 30 15.69 -3.52 0.98
C ALA A 30 14.33 -4.25 1.00
N PHE A 31 13.24 -3.49 1.18
CA PHE A 31 11.87 -4.00 1.18
C PHE A 31 11.46 -4.68 -0.14
N VAL A 32 12.05 -4.29 -1.27
CA VAL A 32 11.78 -4.90 -2.59
C VAL A 32 12.41 -6.29 -2.65
N LYS A 33 13.60 -6.47 -2.06
CA LYS A 33 14.31 -7.76 -2.02
C LYS A 33 13.66 -8.74 -1.05
N THR A 34 13.11 -8.24 0.05
CA THR A 34 12.44 -9.06 1.08
C THR A 34 10.94 -9.23 0.83
N ASN A 35 10.41 -8.70 -0.29
CA ASN A 35 8.98 -8.67 -0.60
C ASN A 35 8.12 -8.13 0.55
N THR A 36 8.66 -7.15 1.28
CA THR A 36 7.99 -6.51 2.42
C THR A 36 7.06 -5.41 1.92
N ASN A 37 5.85 -5.38 2.47
CA ASN A 37 4.86 -4.36 2.15
C ASN A 37 5.04 -3.13 3.05
N ILE A 38 4.85 -1.96 2.45
CA ILE A 38 4.92 -0.66 3.14
C ILE A 38 3.52 -0.07 3.20
N VAL A 39 3.14 0.45 4.36
CA VAL A 39 1.86 1.13 4.54
C VAL A 39 2.11 2.51 5.13
N PHE A 40 1.76 3.54 4.36
CA PHE A 40 1.72 4.92 4.81
C PHE A 40 0.32 5.25 5.31
N LEU A 41 0.20 5.53 6.60
CA LEU A 41 -1.05 5.93 7.24
C LEU A 41 -0.91 7.35 7.80
N GLY A 42 -1.97 8.15 7.72
CA GLY A 42 -2.00 9.49 8.30
C GLY A 42 -2.98 10.43 7.61
N PRO A 43 -3.25 11.62 8.18
CA PRO A 43 -4.23 12.55 7.63
C PRO A 43 -3.84 13.04 6.22
N PRO A 44 -4.80 13.55 5.42
CA PRO A 44 -4.48 14.13 4.11
C PRO A 44 -3.46 15.27 4.24
N GLY A 45 -2.65 15.49 3.20
CA GLY A 45 -1.67 16.59 3.16
C GLY A 45 -0.32 16.31 3.84
N VAL A 46 -0.12 15.16 4.48
CA VAL A 46 1.16 14.83 5.17
C VAL A 46 2.25 14.21 4.28
N GLY A 47 2.05 14.21 2.95
CA GLY A 47 3.08 13.74 2.02
C GLY A 47 3.19 12.23 1.80
N LYS A 48 2.21 11.41 2.21
CA LYS A 48 2.20 9.94 1.97
C LYS A 48 2.40 9.56 0.51
N THR A 49 1.62 10.18 -0.38
CA THR A 49 1.72 9.98 -1.83
C THR A 49 3.03 10.52 -2.39
N HIS A 50 3.57 11.58 -1.78
CA HIS A 50 4.89 12.09 -2.16
C HIS A 50 5.96 11.03 -1.84
N LEU A 51 6.00 10.52 -0.61
CA LEU A 51 6.96 9.50 -0.18
C LEU A 51 6.86 8.21 -1.02
N SER A 52 5.65 7.76 -1.33
CA SER A 52 5.46 6.59 -2.21
C SER A 52 6.01 6.82 -3.61
N ILE A 53 5.81 8.01 -4.20
CA ILE A 53 6.40 8.39 -5.49
C ILE A 53 7.94 8.39 -5.41
N CYS A 54 8.53 8.99 -4.36
CA CYS A 54 10.00 9.04 -4.21
C CYS A 54 10.62 7.65 -4.16
N LEU A 55 10.06 6.74 -3.35
CA LEU A 55 10.51 5.35 -3.28
C LEU A 55 10.41 4.64 -4.63
N CYS A 56 9.35 4.95 -5.39
CA CYS A 56 9.15 4.35 -6.69
C CYS A 56 10.10 4.91 -7.75
N VAL A 57 10.44 6.20 -7.70
CA VAL A 57 11.46 6.80 -8.56
C VAL A 57 12.81 6.14 -8.29
N LYS A 58 13.21 5.97 -7.02
CA LYS A 58 14.43 5.23 -6.66
C LYS A 58 14.39 3.78 -7.15
N ALA A 59 13.25 3.10 -7.02
CA ALA A 59 13.09 1.73 -7.53
C ALA A 59 13.24 1.65 -9.06
N LEU A 60 12.67 2.61 -9.80
CA LEU A 60 12.85 2.70 -11.25
C LEU A 60 14.31 2.99 -11.64
N GLU A 61 15.01 3.85 -10.90
CA GLU A 61 16.43 4.18 -11.14
C GLU A 61 17.35 2.96 -11.00
N VAL A 62 17.02 2.04 -10.08
CA VAL A 62 17.72 0.76 -9.90
C VAL A 62 17.29 -0.32 -10.91
N GLY A 63 16.26 -0.04 -11.72
CA GLY A 63 15.76 -0.92 -12.77
C GLY A 63 14.62 -1.86 -12.36
N TYR A 64 14.00 -1.65 -11.19
CA TYR A 64 12.82 -2.43 -10.80
C TYR A 64 11.59 -2.01 -11.60
N GLN A 65 10.70 -2.97 -11.86
CA GLN A 65 9.41 -2.68 -12.49
C GLN A 65 8.42 -2.16 -11.45
N VAL A 66 7.88 -0.95 -11.71
CA VAL A 66 6.95 -0.28 -10.79
C VAL A 66 5.64 0.07 -11.48
N LEU A 67 4.52 -0.15 -10.78
CA LEU A 67 3.19 0.29 -11.20
C LEU A 67 2.54 1.14 -10.10
N PHE A 68 2.01 2.30 -10.49
CA PHE A 68 1.27 3.18 -9.60
C PHE A 68 -0.20 3.24 -10.05
N THR A 69 -1.13 3.02 -9.13
CA THR A 69 -2.58 3.14 -9.36
C THR A 69 -3.29 3.62 -8.09
N THR A 70 -4.46 4.23 -8.23
CA THR A 70 -5.36 4.43 -7.09
C THR A 70 -6.18 3.18 -6.84
N LEU A 71 -6.67 3.00 -5.61
CA LEU A 71 -7.57 1.90 -5.26
C LEU A 71 -8.85 1.93 -6.11
N ALA A 72 -9.42 3.12 -6.32
CA ALA A 72 -10.61 3.30 -7.14
C ALA A 72 -10.40 2.83 -8.58
N HIS A 73 -9.28 3.24 -9.20
CA HIS A 73 -8.95 2.85 -10.56
C HIS A 73 -8.70 1.34 -10.68
N LEU A 74 -7.99 0.74 -9.72
CA LEU A 74 -7.77 -0.71 -9.67
C LEU A 74 -9.10 -1.46 -9.55
N ALA A 75 -9.97 -1.05 -8.64
CA ALA A 75 -11.27 -1.69 -8.42
C ALA A 75 -12.18 -1.59 -9.66
N THR A 76 -12.17 -0.46 -10.36
CA THR A 76 -12.93 -0.28 -11.60
C THR A 76 -12.31 -1.07 -12.76
N ASP A 77 -10.98 -1.13 -12.90
CA ASP A 77 -10.33 -1.92 -13.94
C ASP A 77 -10.61 -3.42 -13.77
N LEU A 78 -10.65 -3.94 -12.54
CA LEU A 78 -11.00 -5.34 -12.31
C LEU A 78 -12.50 -5.62 -12.48
N ALA A 79 -13.37 -4.67 -12.14
CA ALA A 79 -14.81 -4.78 -12.29
C ALA A 79 -15.28 -4.74 -13.76
N THR A 80 -14.62 -3.95 -14.60
CA THR A 80 -14.98 -3.80 -16.03
C THR A 80 -14.52 -4.97 -16.91
N ALA A 81 -13.92 -6.01 -16.33
CA ALA A 81 -13.53 -7.21 -17.07
C ALA A 81 -14.77 -8.08 -17.37
N PRO A 82 -15.06 -8.40 -18.66
CA PRO A 82 -16.34 -8.99 -19.06
C PRO A 82 -16.53 -10.45 -18.61
N HIS A 83 -15.45 -11.19 -18.38
CA HIS A 83 -15.50 -12.58 -17.93
C HIS A 83 -14.27 -12.95 -17.10
N ALA A 84 -14.34 -14.08 -16.39
CA ALA A 84 -13.30 -14.50 -15.44
C ALA A 84 -11.90 -14.68 -16.06
N ALA A 85 -11.80 -15.09 -17.33
CA ALA A 85 -10.51 -15.19 -18.01
C ALA A 85 -9.89 -13.81 -18.31
N ALA A 86 -10.69 -12.84 -18.78
CA ALA A 86 -10.23 -11.46 -18.99
C ALA A 86 -9.80 -10.82 -17.66
N ARG A 87 -10.54 -11.08 -16.57
CA ARG A 87 -10.18 -10.59 -15.23
C ARG A 87 -8.84 -11.15 -14.75
N ARG A 88 -8.59 -12.45 -14.94
CA ARG A 88 -7.28 -13.06 -14.63
C ARG A 88 -6.15 -12.45 -15.45
N GLN A 89 -6.39 -12.14 -16.72
CA GLN A 89 -5.40 -11.46 -17.56
C GLN A 89 -5.12 -10.03 -17.07
N ARG A 90 -6.15 -9.26 -16.67
CA ARG A 90 -5.97 -7.92 -16.08
C ARG A 90 -5.23 -7.99 -14.75
N LEU A 91 -5.56 -8.95 -13.88
CA LEU A 91 -4.85 -9.17 -12.62
C LEU A 91 -3.34 -9.35 -12.83
N ARG A 92 -2.91 -10.05 -13.89
CA ARG A 92 -1.48 -10.21 -14.20
C ARG A 92 -0.75 -8.87 -14.33
N ARG A 93 -1.39 -7.83 -14.88
CA ARG A 93 -0.80 -6.48 -14.96
C ARG A 93 -0.39 -5.92 -13.60
N TYR A 94 -1.14 -6.28 -12.55
CA TYR A 94 -0.88 -5.86 -11.17
C TYR A 94 0.02 -6.83 -10.41
N LEU A 95 0.21 -8.06 -10.91
CA LEU A 95 1.10 -9.06 -10.32
C LEU A 95 2.53 -8.99 -10.85
N THR A 96 2.71 -8.66 -12.14
CA THR A 96 4.03 -8.61 -12.80
C THR A 96 5.02 -7.59 -12.20
N PRO A 97 4.62 -6.37 -11.81
CA PRO A 97 5.56 -5.39 -11.27
C PRO A 97 6.13 -5.84 -9.91
N GLN A 98 7.41 -5.59 -9.69
CA GLN A 98 8.06 -5.87 -8.40
C GLN A 98 7.57 -4.92 -7.30
N VAL A 99 7.25 -3.68 -7.65
CA VAL A 99 6.64 -2.72 -6.74
C VAL A 99 5.28 -2.28 -7.29
N LEU A 100 4.23 -2.53 -6.51
CA LEU A 100 2.89 -2.03 -6.79
C LEU A 100 2.52 -0.96 -5.77
N VAL A 101 2.19 0.25 -6.22
CA VAL A 101 1.63 1.30 -5.36
C VAL A 101 0.13 1.35 -5.52
N VAL A 102 -0.59 1.28 -4.41
CA VAL A 102 -2.02 1.54 -4.34
C VAL A 102 -2.26 2.77 -3.46
N ASP A 103 -2.61 3.87 -4.11
CA ASP A 103 -2.84 5.15 -3.46
C ASP A 103 -4.33 5.32 -3.09
N GLU A 104 -4.60 6.20 -2.11
CA GLU A 104 -5.96 6.62 -1.72
C GLU A 104 -6.86 5.50 -1.18
N VAL A 105 -6.27 4.50 -0.50
CA VAL A 105 -7.04 3.49 0.22
C VAL A 105 -7.79 4.18 1.36
N GLY A 106 -9.12 4.04 1.43
CA GLY A 106 -9.92 4.73 2.46
C GLY A 106 -10.99 5.68 1.90
N TYR A 107 -10.79 6.21 0.69
CA TYR A 107 -11.71 7.19 0.10
C TYR A 107 -12.89 6.56 -0.65
N THR A 108 -12.68 5.37 -1.21
CA THR A 108 -13.71 4.66 -2.00
C THR A 108 -14.25 3.47 -1.23
N LYS A 109 -15.58 3.37 -1.11
CA LYS A 109 -16.23 2.16 -0.59
C LYS A 109 -16.17 1.08 -1.65
N LEU A 110 -15.49 -0.02 -1.36
CA LEU A 110 -15.45 -1.18 -2.22
C LEU A 110 -16.74 -2.00 -2.07
N THR A 111 -17.20 -2.57 -3.17
CA THR A 111 -18.17 -3.68 -3.13
C THR A 111 -17.50 -4.95 -2.57
N GLU A 112 -18.29 -5.91 -2.11
CA GLU A 112 -17.79 -7.19 -1.60
C GLU A 112 -16.95 -7.95 -2.65
N GLU A 113 -17.37 -7.90 -3.91
CA GLU A 113 -16.62 -8.49 -5.02
C GLU A 113 -15.27 -7.81 -5.22
N GLN A 114 -15.22 -6.48 -5.20
CA GLN A 114 -13.97 -5.72 -5.34
C GLN A 114 -13.02 -5.95 -4.16
N ALA A 115 -13.55 -6.04 -2.94
CA ALA A 115 -12.76 -6.37 -1.75
C ALA A 115 -12.15 -7.78 -1.87
N THR A 116 -12.93 -8.75 -2.36
CA THR A 116 -12.46 -10.13 -2.62
C THR A 116 -11.36 -10.17 -3.68
N GLN A 117 -11.47 -9.37 -4.74
CA GLN A 117 -10.45 -9.27 -5.78
C GLN A 117 -9.16 -8.61 -5.27
N LEU A 118 -9.28 -7.55 -4.48
CA LEU A 118 -8.13 -6.90 -3.84
C LEU A 118 -7.43 -7.87 -2.89
N PHE A 119 -8.19 -8.69 -2.15
CA PHE A 119 -7.64 -9.74 -1.30
C PHE A 119 -6.83 -10.75 -2.11
N ALA A 120 -7.40 -11.24 -3.21
CA ALA A 120 -6.70 -12.17 -4.10
C ALA A 120 -5.39 -11.56 -4.64
N LEU A 121 -5.42 -10.28 -5.02
CA LEU A 121 -4.23 -9.58 -5.46
C LEU A 121 -3.15 -9.50 -4.37
N VAL A 122 -3.50 -9.09 -3.15
CA VAL A 122 -2.53 -8.99 -2.05
C VAL A 122 -1.96 -10.37 -1.70
N ARG A 123 -2.81 -11.40 -1.67
CA ARG A 123 -2.41 -12.78 -1.45
C ARG A 123 -1.43 -13.28 -2.52
N ASP A 124 -1.76 -13.07 -3.79
CA ASP A 124 -0.94 -13.57 -4.90
C ASP A 124 0.38 -12.80 -5.05
N ARG A 125 0.48 -11.59 -4.47
CA ARG A 125 1.72 -10.82 -4.37
C ARG A 125 2.54 -11.16 -3.12
N TYR A 126 1.94 -11.81 -2.13
CA TYR A 126 2.66 -12.25 -0.94
C TYR A 126 3.82 -13.14 -1.37
N GLU A 127 5.04 -12.81 -0.93
CA GLU A 127 6.30 -13.47 -1.33
C GLU A 127 6.75 -13.29 -2.80
N HIS A 128 5.97 -12.63 -3.65
CA HIS A 128 6.28 -12.43 -5.08
C HIS A 128 6.56 -10.97 -5.47
N GLY A 129 6.09 -9.99 -4.70
CA GLY A 129 6.42 -8.59 -4.94
C GLY A 129 5.84 -7.64 -3.89
N SER A 130 6.55 -6.55 -3.65
CA SER A 130 6.18 -5.58 -2.62
C SER A 130 4.99 -4.72 -3.04
N ILE A 131 4.20 -4.32 -2.06
CA ILE A 131 3.08 -3.39 -2.19
C ILE A 131 3.36 -2.17 -1.30
N ILE A 132 3.19 -0.98 -1.87
CA ILE A 132 3.18 0.28 -1.13
C ILE A 132 1.74 0.78 -1.10
N LEU A 133 1.17 0.91 0.10
CA LEU A 133 -0.20 1.39 0.30
C LEU A 133 -0.16 2.78 0.94
N THR A 134 -1.03 3.68 0.48
CA THR A 134 -1.29 4.93 1.19
C THR A 134 -2.75 4.98 1.64
N SER A 135 -2.98 5.42 2.87
CA SER A 135 -4.34 5.59 3.39
C SER A 135 -4.46 6.74 4.36
N ASN A 136 -5.62 7.37 4.33
CA ASN A 136 -6.04 8.41 5.27
C ASN A 136 -6.82 7.88 6.47
N THR A 137 -7.21 6.60 6.45
CA THR A 137 -8.00 5.96 7.51
C THR A 137 -7.11 5.12 8.42
N SER A 138 -7.56 4.95 9.67
CA SER A 138 -6.88 4.12 10.66
C SER A 138 -6.99 2.64 10.29
N PHE A 139 -6.01 1.83 10.69
CA PHE A 139 -6.01 0.38 10.42
C PHE A 139 -7.27 -0.34 10.94
N SER A 140 -7.89 0.18 12.00
CA SER A 140 -9.15 -0.32 12.54
C SER A 140 -10.32 -0.19 11.55
N GLU A 141 -10.32 0.86 10.72
CA GLU A 141 -11.35 1.12 9.71
C GLU A 141 -11.13 0.29 8.44
N TRP A 142 -9.90 -0.19 8.19
CA TRP A 142 -9.63 -1.13 7.10
C TRP A 142 -10.41 -2.43 7.30
N GLY A 143 -10.73 -2.81 8.54
CA GLY A 143 -11.59 -3.96 8.81
C GLY A 143 -13.01 -3.81 8.27
N ALA A 144 -13.56 -2.60 8.36
CA ALA A 144 -14.87 -2.26 7.80
C ALA A 144 -14.81 -2.09 6.27
N LEU A 145 -13.70 -1.56 5.76
CA LEU A 145 -13.49 -1.29 4.33
C LEU A 145 -13.17 -2.55 3.51
N LEU A 146 -12.53 -3.54 4.14
CA LEU A 146 -12.12 -4.81 3.53
C LEU A 146 -12.93 -6.02 4.01
N ALA A 147 -14.04 -5.80 4.74
CA ALA A 147 -14.92 -6.84 5.28
C ALA A 147 -14.13 -7.97 5.99
N MET A 148 -13.56 -7.66 7.15
CA MET A 148 -12.58 -8.42 7.95
C MET A 148 -12.91 -9.87 8.38
N ARG A 149 -13.88 -10.57 7.78
CA ARG A 149 -14.18 -11.98 8.08
C ARG A 149 -13.19 -12.97 7.44
N CYS A 150 -12.32 -12.52 6.52
CA CYS A 150 -11.44 -13.40 5.74
C CYS A 150 -9.92 -13.19 5.93
N TRP A 151 -9.46 -12.26 6.78
CA TRP A 151 -8.03 -11.92 6.86
C TRP A 151 -7.34 -12.43 8.14
N PRO A 152 -6.43 -13.43 8.08
CA PRO A 152 -5.63 -13.84 9.22
C PRO A 152 -4.50 -12.82 9.54
N ARG A 153 -4.22 -12.63 10.83
CA ARG A 153 -3.29 -11.63 11.39
C ARG A 153 -1.81 -11.66 10.92
N PRO A 154 -1.20 -12.73 10.38
CA PRO A 154 0.24 -12.71 10.07
C PRO A 154 0.60 -12.11 8.69
N CYS A 155 -0.37 -11.84 7.82
CA CYS A 155 -0.10 -11.36 6.45
C CYS A 155 0.34 -9.88 6.39
N TRP A 156 0.36 -9.18 7.53
CA TRP A 156 0.70 -7.76 7.68
C TRP A 156 2.02 -7.54 8.43
N ILE A 157 3.13 -8.17 8.05
CA ILE A 157 4.44 -7.65 8.50
C ILE A 157 4.64 -6.31 7.76
N ALA A 158 4.01 -5.28 8.31
CA ALA A 158 3.93 -3.93 7.81
C ALA A 158 5.01 -3.12 8.52
N CYS A 159 5.89 -2.50 7.73
CA CYS A 159 6.60 -1.33 8.21
C CYS A 159 5.59 -0.17 8.25
N CYS A 160 4.86 -0.05 9.36
CA CYS A 160 3.96 1.07 9.61
C CYS A 160 4.78 2.30 9.99
N ILE A 161 4.94 3.25 9.07
CA ILE A 161 5.46 4.58 9.38
C ILE A 161 4.31 5.43 9.89
N THR A 162 3.91 5.20 11.14
CA THR A 162 3.00 6.08 11.89
C THR A 162 3.54 6.32 13.29
N PRO A 163 3.36 7.53 13.86
CA PRO A 163 3.76 7.81 15.23
C PRO A 163 2.94 6.93 16.18
N ARG A 164 3.62 6.33 17.16
CA ARG A 164 2.98 5.58 18.24
C ARG A 164 1.88 6.42 18.91
N ARG A 165 0.63 5.96 18.79
CA ARG A 165 -0.38 5.94 19.86
C ARG A 165 -1.35 4.80 19.58
N PHE A 166 -1.08 3.64 20.17
CA PHE A 166 -2.08 2.63 20.45
C PHE A 166 -2.62 2.88 21.87
N PRO A 167 -3.86 3.37 22.00
CA PRO A 167 -4.74 2.99 23.11
C PRO A 167 -5.98 2.31 22.48
N SER A 168 -6.58 1.24 22.99
CA SER A 168 -6.54 0.66 24.33
C SER A 168 -7.23 -0.73 24.33
N LYS A 169 -6.91 -1.51 25.37
CA LYS A 169 -7.64 -2.68 25.91
C LYS A 169 -7.43 -4.03 25.20
N ALA A 170 -6.25 -4.61 25.44
CA ALA A 170 -6.22 -6.00 25.87
C ALA A 170 -6.64 -6.05 27.35
N ARG A 171 -7.86 -6.49 27.62
CA ARG A 171 -8.25 -7.04 28.93
C ARG A 171 -8.94 -8.35 28.65
N VAL A 172 -8.15 -9.43 28.67
CA VAL A 172 -8.66 -10.80 28.86
C VAL A 172 -8.44 -11.07 30.33
N THR A 173 -9.48 -10.86 31.13
CA THR A 173 -9.62 -11.49 32.44
C THR A 173 -10.12 -12.91 32.20
N ALA A 174 -9.43 -13.89 32.77
CA ALA A 174 -10.04 -15.15 33.17
C ALA A 174 -10.89 -14.93 34.43
#